data_AF-A0A0E3BCL4-F1
#
_entry.id   AF-A0A0E3BCL4-F1
#
_cell.length_a   1.000
_cell.length_b   1.000
_cell.length_c   1.000
_cell.angle_alpha   90.00
_cell.angle_beta   90.00
_cell.angle_gamma   90.00
#
_symmetry.space_group_name_H-M   'P 1'
#
loop_
_entity.id
_entity.type
_entity.pdbx_description
1 polymer ?
#
loop_
_entity_poly.entity_id
_entity_poly.type
_entity_poly.pdbx_seq_one_letter_code
_entity_poly.pdbx_strand_id
1 'polypeptide(L)' 'MPNTEKREIRIAVAVLDQPDGTFVLTNDFGLPSEEVKSIDDALEIVDVWAKMRLEKDDAKDAKIVVDFSYPVLTFH' A
#
# COMPACT_ATOMS: atom_id res chain seq x y z
N MET A 1 2.91 -29.92 -16.40
CA MET A 1 2.52 -29.40 -15.08
C MET A 1 2.03 -27.99 -15.31
N PRO A 2 0.79 -27.60 -14.95
CA PRO A 2 0.40 -26.20 -15.05
C PRO A 2 1.26 -25.44 -14.06
N ASN A 3 2.04 -24.49 -14.56
CA ASN A 3 2.85 -23.59 -13.76
C ASN A 3 1.85 -22.67 -13.06
N THR A 4 1.38 -23.04 -11.87
CA THR A 4 0.57 -22.15 -11.02
C THR A 4 1.53 -21.12 -10.45
N GLU A 5 1.97 -20.19 -11.29
CA GLU A 5 2.56 -18.95 -10.80
C GLU A 5 1.51 -18.33 -9.88
N LYS A 6 1.78 -18.35 -8.56
CA LYS A 6 0.95 -17.65 -7.59
C LYS A 6 0.85 -16.23 -8.11
N ARG A 7 -0.37 -15.78 -8.43
CA ARG A 7 -0.61 -14.41 -8.90
C ARG A 7 0.04 -13.47 -7.89
N GLU A 8 0.95 -12.63 -8.34
CA GLU A 8 1.54 -11.58 -7.51
C GLU A 8 0.67 -10.34 -7.68
N ILE A 9 0.14 -9.84 -6.56
CA ILE A 9 -0.60 -8.58 -6.53
C ILE A 9 0.31 -7.53 -5.93
N ARG A 10 0.58 -6.49 -6.70
CA ARG A 10 1.39 -5.35 -6.26
C ARG A 10 0.52 -4.21 -5.83
N ILE A 11 0.90 -3.58 -4.72
CA ILE A 11 0.24 -2.41 -4.16
C ILE A 11 1.30 -1.34 -4.01
N ALA A 12 1.19 -0.26 -4.78
CA ALA A 12 2.08 0.88 -4.62
C ALA A 12 1.50 1.81 -3.55
N VAL A 13 2.27 2.05 -2.49
CA VAL A 13 1.89 2.96 -1.41
C VAL A 13 2.85 4.11 -1.42
N ALA A 14 2.34 5.32 -1.62
CA ALA A 14 3.11 6.54 -1.45
C ALA A 14 2.87 7.12 -0.05
N VAL A 15 3.96 7.35 0.69
CA VAL A 15 3.96 7.91 2.05
C VAL A 15 4.51 9.33 1.99
N LEU A 16 3.66 10.32 2.24
CA LEU A 16 4.03 11.72 2.25
C LEU A 16 4.21 12.20 3.69
N ASP A 17 5.42 12.56 4.07
CA ASP A 17 5.71 13.18 5.37
C ASP A 17 5.27 14.65 5.35
N GLN A 18 4.38 15.02 6.26
CA GLN A 18 3.89 16.39 6.40
C GLN A 18 4.70 17.19 7.42
N PRO A 19 4.77 18.53 7.27
CA PRO A 19 5.48 19.38 8.21
C PRO A 19 4.99 19.32 9.67
N ASP A 20 3.76 18.85 9.89
CA ASP A 20 3.16 18.68 11.22
C ASP A 20 3.49 17.31 11.87
N GLY A 21 4.28 16.48 11.18
CA GLY A 21 4.69 15.15 11.64
C GLY A 21 3.66 14.06 11.36
N THR A 22 2.62 14.34 10.58
CA THR A 22 1.70 13.31 10.07
C THR A 22 2.20 12.72 8.75
N PHE A 23 1.72 11.52 8.42
CA PHE A 23 1.98 10.87 7.15
C PHE A 23 0.68 10.74 6.37
N VAL A 24 0.71 11.05 5.08
CA VAL A 24 -0.40 10.78 4.16
C VAL A 24 -0.06 9.58 3.30
N LEU A 25 -0.96 8.61 3.29
CA LEU A 25 -0.87 7.39 2.52
C LEU A 25 -1.77 7.51 1.32
N THR A 26 -1.21 7.26 0.15
CA THR A 26 -1.95 7.18 -1.11
C THR A 26 -1.63 5.86 -1.80
N ASN A 27 -2.58 5.37 -2.59
CA ASN A 27 -2.45 4.11 -3.30
C ASN A 27 -2.85 4.26 -4.78
N ASP A 28 -2.35 3.35 -5.60
CA ASP A 28 -2.54 3.34 -7.05
C ASP A 28 -3.85 2.68 -7.52
N PHE A 29 -4.62 2.09 -6.61
CA PHE A 29 -5.78 1.27 -6.96
C PHE A 29 -7.13 1.91 -6.56
N GLY A 30 -7.12 3.19 -6.20
CA GLY A 30 -8.29 4.05 -6.09
C GLY A 30 -9.02 4.01 -4.73
N LEU A 31 -8.35 3.55 -3.67
CA LEU A 31 -8.85 3.74 -2.31
C LEU A 31 -8.56 5.16 -1.82
N PRO A 32 -9.38 5.69 -0.89
CA PRO A 32 -9.15 7.01 -0.32
C PRO A 32 -7.76 7.12 0.31
N SER A 33 -7.19 8.32 0.26
CA SER A 33 -5.98 8.63 1.00
C SER A 33 -6.26 8.69 2.49
N GLU A 34 -5.32 8.20 3.30
CA GLU A 34 -5.44 8.17 4.75
C GLU A 34 -4.33 9.00 5.39
N GLU A 35 -4.66 9.73 6.46
CA GLU A 35 -3.69 10.49 7.25
C GLU A 35 -3.43 9.75 8.56
N VAL A 36 -2.15 9.49 8.86
CA VAL A 36 -1.73 8.74 10.04
C VAL A 36 -0.65 9.48 10.82
N LYS A 37 -0.52 9.17 12.11
CA LYS A 37 0.43 9.84 13.00
C LYS A 37 1.74 9.08 13.17
N SER A 38 1.80 7.85 12.68
CA SER A 38 2.96 6.98 12.79
C SER A 38 3.09 6.06 11.58
N ILE A 39 4.30 5.56 11.37
CA ILE A 39 4.56 4.54 10.36
C ILE A 39 3.86 3.22 10.74
N ASP A 40 3.73 2.92 12.03
CA ASP A 40 3.02 1.71 12.47
C ASP A 40 1.54 1.75 12.05
N ASP A 41 0.85 2.87 12.26
CA ASP A 41 -0.51 3.09 11.77
C ASP A 41 -0.59 2.97 10.23
N ALA A 42 0.45 3.44 9.53
CA ALA A 42 0.52 3.30 8.08
C ALA A 42 0.56 1.85 7.63
N LEU A 43 1.36 1.02 8.30
CA LEU A 43 1.46 -0.40 7.99
C LEU A 43 0.15 -1.14 8.24
N GLU A 44 -0.60 -0.77 9.29
CA GLU A 44 -1.93 -1.35 9.55
C GLU A 44 -2.93 -1.02 8.43
N ILE A 45 -2.98 0.22 7.98
CA ILE A 45 -3.85 0.64 6.86
C ILE A 45 -3.48 -0.10 5.58
N VAL A 46 -2.19 -0.22 5.30
CA VAL A 46 -1.70 -0.93 4.12
C VAL A 46 -2.07 -2.42 4.16
N ASP A 47 -2.07 -3.05 5.35
CA ASP A 47 -2.53 -4.43 5.50
C ASP A 47 -4.04 -4.57 5.23
N VAL A 48 -4.85 -3.60 5.64
CA VAL A 48 -6.29 -3.55 5.30
C VAL A 48 -6.49 -3.44 3.79
N TRP A 49 -5.78 -2.51 3.15
CA TRP A 49 -5.77 -2.31 1.71
C TRP A 49 -5.37 -3.58 0.93
N ALA A 50 -4.34 -4.25 1.42
CA ALA A 50 -3.88 -5.55 0.93
C ALA A 50 -4.99 -6.62 0.98
N LYS A 51 -5.67 -6.77 2.12
CA LYS A 51 -6.78 -7.71 2.27
C LYS A 51 -7.95 -7.38 1.33
N MET A 52 -8.36 -6.11 1.27
CA MET A 52 -9.42 -5.67 0.36
C MET A 52 -9.09 -5.98 -1.10
N ARG A 53 -7.82 -5.86 -1.50
CA ARG A 53 -7.39 -6.18 -2.87
C ARG A 53 -7.49 -7.68 -3.17
N LEU A 54 -7.05 -8.54 -2.24
CA LEU A 54 -7.18 -9.98 -2.38
C LEU A 54 -8.64 -10.41 -2.52
N GLU A 55 -9.53 -9.83 -1.72
CA GLU A 55 -10.96 -10.11 -1.79
C GLU A 55 -11.56 -9.66 -3.12
N LYS A 56 -11.19 -8.45 -3.60
CA LYS A 56 -11.68 -7.90 -4.87
C LYS A 56 -11.23 -8.72 -6.09
N ASP A 57 -10.02 -9.26 -6.07
CA ASP A 57 -9.48 -10.07 -7.18
C ASP A 57 -9.79 -11.58 -7.07
N ASP A 58 -10.58 -12.00 -6.06
CA ASP A 58 -10.80 -13.41 -5.70
C ASP A 58 -9.48 -14.20 -5.62
N ALA A 59 -8.46 -13.56 -5.06
CA ALA A 59 -7.08 -13.98 -5.15
C ALA A 59 -6.54 -14.38 -3.77
N LYS A 60 -7.29 -15.18 -3.01
CA LYS A 60 -6.96 -15.54 -1.62
C LYS A 60 -5.59 -16.23 -1.45
N ASP A 61 -5.10 -16.88 -2.50
CA ASP A 61 -3.81 -17.56 -2.55
C ASP A 61 -2.68 -16.74 -3.23
N ALA A 62 -2.97 -15.49 -3.60
CA ALA A 62 -2.00 -14.59 -4.21
C ALA A 62 -0.97 -14.12 -3.18
N LYS A 63 0.25 -13.90 -3.68
CA LYS A 63 1.29 -13.22 -2.90
C LYS A 63 1.06 -11.71 -3.05
N ILE A 64 0.90 -11.02 -1.93
CA ILE A 64 0.90 -9.56 -1.92
C ILE A 64 2.34 -9.07 -1.84
N VAL A 65 2.68 -8.13 -2.71
CA VAL A 65 3.89 -7.33 -2.63
C VAL A 65 3.47 -5.88 -2.46
N VAL A 66 3.94 -5.25 -1.40
CA VAL A 66 3.72 -3.83 -1.16
C VAL A 66 5.00 -3.09 -1.50
N ASP A 67 4.91 -2.16 -2.44
CA ASP A 67 6.00 -1.28 -2.82
C ASP A 67 5.79 0.08 -2.17
N PHE A 68 6.57 0.37 -1.13
CA PHE A 68 6.58 1.67 -0.48
C PHE A 68 7.45 2.64 -1.29
N SER A 69 6.80 3.67 -1.82
CA SER A 69 7.47 4.80 -2.45
C SER A 69 7.44 5.97 -1.46
N TYR A 70 8.59 6.32 -0.91
CA TYR A 70 8.74 7.59 -0.22
C TYR A 70 9.09 8.63 -1.28
N PRO A 71 8.18 9.50 -1.75
CA PRO A 71 8.60 10.67 -2.49
C PRO A 71 9.55 11.46 -1.60
N VAL A 72 10.85 11.40 -1.92
CA VAL A 72 11.84 12.31 -1.35
C VAL A 72 11.48 13.68 -1.91
N LEU A 73 10.64 14.44 -1.19
CA LEU A 73 10.39 15.84 -1.48
C LEU A 73 11.71 16.58 -1.26
N THR A 74 12.50 16.67 -2.33
CA THR A 74 13.69 17.51 -2.37
C THR A 74 13.14 18.93 -2.56
N PHE A 75 12.91 19.64 -1.46
CA PHE A 75 12.63 21.08 -1.53
C PHE A 75 13.93 21.77 -2.00
N HIS A 76 13.89 22.37 -3.19
CA HIS A 76 14.92 23.26 -3.72
C HIS A 76 14.75 24.68 -3.20
#